data_AF-A0A365Y7C0-F1
#
_entry.id   AF-A0A365Y7C0-F1
#
_cell.length_a   1.000
_cell.length_b   1.000
_cell.length_c   1.000
_cell.angle_alpha   90.00
_cell.angle_beta   90.00
_cell.angle_gamma   90.00
#
_symmetry.space_group_name_H-M   'P 1'
#
loop_
_entity.id
_entity.type
_entity.pdbx_description
1 polymer ?
#
loop_
_entity_poly.entity_id
_entity_poly.type
_entity_poly.pdbx_seq_one_letter_code
_entity_poly.pdbx_strand_id
1 'polypeptide(L)'
;MNSVHLAWMLGRPSSTRSSSQILTVSAYAMVSAMLLIVLGGAYSFTSFEREAQATYLPLAGFAVVLLAVPLMVLGSAAARLSARTQDRALSSLRLLGATGGQIRSVSLLQAAGTALAGALAGVVLYLASSPLVAMIRFQGAPLGDAIYLPWWAVAIAVVVIVLLAVISSLAGLRKLIITPLAVATRQSVPVPSWIRVLVTLGSVALLYFVFTNIGVVSQEFGTIIAVIILGFGFGLLVLNLAGPWLVATVGRSKLKKAVKPEQLLAARMILENPGESWRQVSGVAMASFVAVVGGSGAALMSMGNGQESTGTWFDYLPQDILTGVLLTLVITFVCVAASASISQSASTLDRADLYDGLHKLGMGYEVMNAARTKSLMIPALTASIGFANASVVLVLPLAGVAVLIKPLTVLVVILAVVLGLVLIRAAISVANPRRLLAERV
;
A
#
# COMPACT_ATOMS: atom_id res chain seq x y z
N MET A 1 1.39 -28.10 32.09
CA MET A 1 1.08 -26.67 31.88
C MET A 1 0.18 -26.54 30.65
N ASN A 2 -1.00 -25.91 30.78
CA ASN A 2 -1.94 -25.80 29.67
C ASN A 2 -1.44 -24.79 28.61
N SER A 3 -1.65 -25.06 27.32
CA SER A 3 -1.15 -24.24 26.20
C SER A 3 -1.64 -22.79 26.28
N VAL A 4 -2.86 -22.60 26.79
CA VAL A 4 -3.47 -21.27 27.01
C VAL A 4 -2.71 -20.47 28.07
N HIS A 5 -2.28 -21.12 29.16
CA HIS A 5 -1.56 -20.45 30.25
C HIS A 5 -0.14 -20.04 29.81
N LEU A 6 0.55 -20.90 29.06
CA LEU A 6 1.84 -20.58 28.43
C LEU A 6 1.73 -19.41 27.45
N ALA A 7 0.69 -19.40 26.60
CA ALA A 7 0.45 -18.31 25.67
C ALA A 7 0.20 -16.97 26.40
N TRP A 8 -0.57 -17.01 27.50
CA TRP A 8 -0.84 -15.84 28.32
C TRP A 8 0.40 -15.32 29.07
N MET A 9 1.21 -16.21 29.68
CA MET A 9 2.46 -15.82 30.34
C MET A 9 3.46 -15.19 29.37
N LEU A 10 3.58 -15.72 28.16
CA LEU A 10 4.41 -15.12 27.12
C LEU A 10 3.82 -13.81 26.56
N GLY A 11 2.50 -13.65 26.64
CA GLY A 11 1.80 -12.43 26.26
C GLY A 11 2.00 -11.27 27.24
N ARG A 12 2.46 -11.53 28.48
CA ARG A 12 2.72 -10.49 29.47
C ARG A 12 3.84 -9.54 29.00
N PRO A 13 3.61 -8.22 29.04
CA PRO A 13 4.60 -7.25 28.60
C PRO A 13 5.78 -7.21 29.58
N SER A 14 6.97 -7.64 29.13
CA SER A 14 8.23 -7.17 29.69
C SER A 14 8.63 -5.87 28.98
N SER A 15 9.40 -4.99 29.63
CA SER A 15 9.71 -3.64 29.12
C SER A 15 10.22 -3.64 27.66
N THR A 16 11.05 -4.62 27.29
CA THR A 16 11.59 -4.77 25.93
C THR A 16 10.62 -5.43 24.93
N ARG A 17 9.66 -6.25 25.40
CA ARG A 17 8.69 -6.98 24.56
C ARG A 17 7.45 -6.13 24.26
N SER A 18 7.09 -5.21 25.15
CA SER A 18 5.91 -4.34 25.03
C SER A 18 5.94 -3.49 23.75
N SER A 19 7.08 -2.87 23.41
CA SER A 19 7.19 -2.02 22.22
C SER A 19 6.95 -2.78 20.90
N SER A 20 7.43 -4.02 20.80
CA SER A 20 7.22 -4.87 19.61
C SER A 20 5.78 -5.36 19.50
N GLN A 21 5.14 -5.66 20.63
CA GLN A 21 3.72 -6.04 20.68
C GLN A 21 2.82 -4.86 20.31
N ILE A 22 3.06 -3.68 20.86
CA ILE A 22 2.32 -2.45 20.53
C ILE A 22 2.44 -2.14 19.04
N LEU A 23 3.65 -2.24 18.47
CA LEU A 23 3.87 -2.02 17.04
C LEU A 23 3.07 -3.02 16.19
N THR A 24 3.05 -4.30 16.58
CA THR A 24 2.30 -5.34 15.84
C THR A 24 0.79 -5.12 15.93
N VAL A 25 0.27 -4.80 17.13
CA VAL A 25 -1.14 -4.50 17.34
C VAL A 25 -1.57 -3.26 16.55
N SER A 26 -0.77 -2.19 16.57
CA SER A 26 -1.03 -0.99 15.78
C SER A 26 -1.03 -1.25 14.27
N ALA A 27 -0.19 -2.17 13.78
CA ALA A 27 -0.14 -2.54 12.39
C ALA A 27 -1.44 -3.24 11.95
N TYR A 28 -1.93 -4.20 12.73
CA TYR A 28 -3.23 -4.84 12.48
C TYR A 28 -4.40 -3.86 12.63
N ALA A 29 -4.33 -2.93 13.58
CA ALA A 29 -5.33 -1.87 13.74
C ALA A 29 -5.42 -0.99 12.50
N MET A 30 -4.28 -0.60 11.94
CA MET A 30 -4.22 0.20 10.72
C MET A 30 -4.79 -0.57 9.51
N VAL A 31 -4.43 -1.85 9.35
CA VAL A 31 -4.97 -2.72 8.28
C VAL A 31 -6.48 -2.82 8.38
N SER A 32 -6.99 -3.10 9.59
CA SER A 32 -8.42 -3.26 9.83
C SER A 32 -9.18 -1.96 9.62
N ALA A 33 -8.68 -0.84 10.14
CA ALA A 33 -9.30 0.47 9.97
C ALA A 33 -9.39 0.87 8.50
N MET A 34 -8.28 0.77 7.76
CA MET A 34 -8.25 1.13 6.33
C MET A 34 -9.17 0.23 5.51
N LEU A 35 -9.19 -1.08 5.78
CA LEU A 35 -10.08 -2.01 5.09
C LEU A 35 -11.55 -1.67 5.34
N LEU A 36 -11.94 -1.36 6.59
CA LEU A 36 -13.32 -1.00 6.94
C LEU A 36 -13.74 0.35 6.36
N ILE A 37 -12.86 1.36 6.34
CA ILE A 37 -13.14 2.66 5.71
C ILE A 37 -13.39 2.49 4.21
N VAL A 38 -12.55 1.69 3.53
CA VAL A 38 -12.67 1.45 2.09
C VAL A 38 -13.95 0.69 1.77
N LEU A 39 -14.26 -0.36 2.51
CA LEU A 39 -15.51 -1.12 2.33
C LEU A 39 -16.73 -0.27 2.69
N GLY A 40 -16.65 0.60 3.70
CA GLY A 40 -17.70 1.55 4.10
C GLY A 40 -18.01 2.57 3.03
N GLY A 41 -16.96 3.19 2.48
CA GLY A 41 -17.12 4.11 1.35
C GLY A 41 -17.64 3.42 0.08
N ALA A 42 -17.31 2.16 -0.16
CA ALA A 42 -17.89 1.42 -1.29
C ALA A 42 -19.37 1.04 -1.04
N TYR A 43 -19.69 0.64 0.19
CA TYR A 43 -21.03 0.25 0.61
C TYR A 43 -22.00 1.43 0.58
N SER A 44 -21.55 2.65 0.89
CA SER A 44 -22.41 3.83 0.90
C SER A 44 -23.08 4.12 -0.44
N PHE A 45 -22.45 3.77 -1.56
CA PHE A 45 -23.04 3.94 -2.90
C PHE A 45 -24.25 3.04 -3.16
N THR A 46 -24.50 2.02 -2.33
CA THR A 46 -25.73 1.20 -2.40
C THR A 46 -26.97 1.93 -1.93
N SER A 47 -26.82 3.06 -1.23
CA SER A 47 -27.93 3.90 -0.78
C SER A 47 -28.44 4.87 -1.85
N PHE A 48 -27.72 5.02 -2.97
CA PHE A 48 -28.07 5.97 -4.03
C PHE A 48 -29.20 5.44 -4.92
N GLU A 49 -29.76 6.31 -5.77
CA GLU A 49 -30.79 5.91 -6.75
C GLU A 49 -30.27 4.84 -7.73
N ARG A 50 -31.14 3.91 -8.18
CA ARG A 50 -30.73 2.75 -9.01
C ARG A 50 -30.02 3.15 -10.31
N GLU A 51 -30.42 4.26 -10.92
CA GLU A 51 -29.78 4.77 -12.14
C GLU A 51 -28.35 5.25 -11.88
N ALA A 52 -28.15 5.96 -10.76
CA ALA A 52 -26.82 6.37 -10.32
C ALA A 52 -25.96 5.15 -9.93
N GLN A 53 -26.53 4.15 -9.24
CA GLN A 53 -25.80 2.95 -8.84
C GLN A 53 -25.13 2.25 -10.03
N ALA A 54 -25.78 2.22 -11.20
CA ALA A 54 -25.21 1.63 -12.42
C ALA A 54 -23.86 2.25 -12.82
N THR A 55 -23.59 3.50 -12.42
CA THR A 55 -22.32 4.20 -12.67
C THR A 55 -21.40 4.20 -11.44
N TYR A 56 -21.93 4.52 -10.25
CA TYR A 56 -21.11 4.66 -9.04
C TYR A 56 -20.58 3.32 -8.50
N LEU A 57 -21.36 2.23 -8.57
CA LEU A 57 -20.97 0.94 -8.00
C LEU A 57 -19.79 0.29 -8.74
N PRO A 58 -19.73 0.29 -10.10
CA PRO A 58 -18.55 -0.16 -10.83
C PRO A 58 -17.31 0.69 -10.52
N LEU A 59 -17.45 2.01 -10.38
CA LEU A 59 -16.35 2.91 -10.01
C LEU A 59 -15.83 2.63 -8.58
N ALA A 60 -16.74 2.45 -7.63
CA ALA A 60 -16.41 2.09 -6.26
C ALA A 60 -15.74 0.71 -6.20
N GLY A 61 -16.26 -0.28 -6.92
CA GLY A 61 -15.66 -1.61 -7.06
C GLY A 61 -14.25 -1.53 -7.63
N PHE A 62 -14.04 -0.72 -8.67
CA PHE A 62 -12.72 -0.47 -9.24
C PHE A 62 -11.76 0.17 -8.22
N ALA A 63 -12.21 1.15 -7.45
CA ALA A 63 -11.42 1.76 -6.39
C ALA A 63 -11.04 0.76 -5.28
N VAL A 64 -11.97 -0.12 -4.87
CA VAL A 64 -11.69 -1.21 -3.92
C VAL A 64 -10.62 -2.15 -4.45
N VAL A 65 -10.72 -2.58 -5.71
CA VAL A 65 -9.73 -3.45 -6.36
C VAL A 65 -8.36 -2.76 -6.42
N LEU A 66 -8.32 -1.47 -6.72
CA LEU A 66 -7.08 -0.69 -6.72
C LEU A 66 -6.43 -0.66 -5.33
N LEU A 67 -7.23 -0.43 -4.29
CA LEU A 67 -6.78 -0.35 -2.91
C LEU A 67 -6.44 -1.71 -2.30
N ALA A 68 -6.87 -2.82 -2.91
CA ALA A 68 -6.52 -4.16 -2.47
C ALA A 68 -5.00 -4.39 -2.44
N VAL A 69 -4.25 -3.86 -3.42
CA VAL A 69 -2.79 -4.01 -3.48
C VAL A 69 -2.07 -3.37 -2.29
N PRO A 70 -2.20 -2.05 -2.01
CA PRO A 70 -1.54 -1.44 -0.86
C PRO A 70 -2.04 -2.00 0.48
N LEU A 71 -3.32 -2.39 0.60
CA LEU A 71 -3.85 -3.06 1.78
C LEU A 71 -3.22 -4.44 2.00
N MET A 72 -3.04 -5.23 0.94
CA MET A 72 -2.34 -6.52 1.02
C MET A 72 -0.88 -6.34 1.40
N VAL A 73 -0.20 -5.33 0.85
CA VAL A 73 1.19 -5.04 1.20
C VAL A 73 1.29 -4.66 2.68
N LEU A 74 0.42 -3.77 3.17
CA LEU A 74 0.34 -3.39 4.57
C LEU A 74 0.04 -4.60 5.49
N GLY A 75 -0.96 -5.41 5.12
CA GLY A 75 -1.33 -6.63 5.84
C GLY A 75 -0.19 -7.65 5.88
N SER A 76 0.55 -7.80 4.79
CA SER A 76 1.71 -8.69 4.73
C SER A 76 2.87 -8.19 5.60
N ALA A 77 3.06 -6.87 5.70
CA ALA A 77 4.05 -6.26 6.58
C ALA A 77 3.69 -6.49 8.06
N ALA A 78 2.41 -6.28 8.42
CA ALA A 78 1.88 -6.57 9.75
C ALA A 78 2.06 -8.06 10.12
N ALA A 79 1.69 -8.96 9.22
CA ALA A 79 1.82 -10.41 9.43
C ALA A 79 3.29 -10.86 9.58
N ARG A 80 4.20 -10.34 8.75
CA ARG A 80 5.64 -10.63 8.86
C ARG A 80 6.22 -10.13 10.19
N LEU A 81 5.85 -8.94 10.65
CA LEU A 81 6.28 -8.41 11.95
C LEU A 81 5.74 -9.27 13.11
N SER A 82 4.48 -9.68 13.03
CA SER A 82 3.84 -10.55 14.01
C SER A 82 4.56 -11.90 14.13
N ALA A 83 4.81 -12.56 12.99
CA ALA A 83 5.51 -13.84 12.94
C ALA A 83 6.93 -13.75 13.57
N ARG A 84 7.70 -12.71 13.23
CA ARG A 84 9.06 -12.51 13.80
C ARG A 84 9.05 -12.31 15.31
N THR A 85 8.08 -11.56 15.82
CA THR A 85 7.94 -11.31 17.27
C THR A 85 7.66 -12.62 18.01
N GLN A 86 6.85 -13.50 17.42
CA GLN A 86 6.50 -14.80 17.97
C GLN A 86 7.67 -15.79 17.88
N ASP A 87 8.39 -15.86 16.75
CA ASP A 87 9.50 -16.80 16.54
C ASP A 87 10.57 -16.71 17.65
N ARG A 88 10.93 -15.49 18.08
CA ARG A 88 11.87 -15.26 19.19
C ARG A 88 11.36 -15.80 20.53
N ALA A 89 10.06 -15.69 20.79
CA ALA A 89 9.46 -16.23 22.00
C ALA A 89 9.42 -17.77 21.96
N LEU A 90 9.08 -18.35 20.81
CA LEU A 90 8.99 -19.80 20.63
C LEU A 90 10.35 -20.50 20.62
N SER A 91 11.43 -19.85 20.16
CA SER A 91 12.78 -20.41 20.24
C SER A 91 13.23 -20.61 21.68
N SER A 92 12.96 -19.65 22.58
CA SER A 92 13.23 -19.80 24.01
C SER A 92 12.47 -20.96 24.64
N LEU A 93 11.20 -21.17 24.27
CA LEU A 93 10.41 -22.32 24.72
C LEU A 93 10.97 -23.65 24.19
N ARG A 94 11.46 -23.70 22.94
CA ARG A 94 12.14 -24.89 22.40
C ARG A 94 13.41 -25.23 23.18
N LEU A 95 14.20 -24.22 23.53
CA LEU A 95 15.42 -24.40 24.35
C LEU A 95 15.09 -24.92 25.76
N LEU A 96 13.88 -24.66 26.26
CA LEU A 96 13.37 -25.20 27.53
C LEU A 96 12.67 -26.56 27.39
N GLY A 97 12.71 -27.19 26.20
CA GLY A 97 12.17 -28.54 25.97
C GLY A 97 10.68 -28.63 25.59
N ALA A 98 10.04 -27.52 25.19
CA ALA A 98 8.65 -27.55 24.74
C ALA A 98 8.45 -28.44 23.49
N THR A 99 7.36 -29.21 23.45
CA THR A 99 7.06 -30.11 22.32
C THR A 99 6.54 -29.35 21.09
N GLY A 100 6.69 -29.93 19.89
CA GLY A 100 6.25 -29.31 18.63
C GLY A 100 4.75 -28.96 18.60
N GLY A 101 3.91 -29.80 19.20
CA GLY A 101 2.47 -29.54 19.35
C GLY A 101 2.17 -28.33 20.24
N GLN A 102 2.88 -28.20 21.36
CA GLN A 102 2.75 -27.05 22.27
C GLN A 102 3.19 -25.74 21.62
N ILE A 103 4.27 -25.77 20.84
CA ILE A 103 4.75 -24.59 20.11
C ILE A 103 3.72 -24.15 19.08
N ARG A 104 3.12 -25.10 18.36
CA ARG A 104 2.06 -24.81 17.38
C ARG A 104 0.83 -24.20 18.03
N SER A 105 0.32 -24.77 19.14
CA SER A 105 -0.87 -24.25 19.82
C SER A 105 -0.62 -22.85 20.42
N VAL A 106 0.54 -22.64 21.05
CA VAL A 106 0.93 -21.33 21.59
C VAL A 106 1.06 -20.28 20.49
N SER A 107 1.70 -20.64 19.37
CA SER A 107 1.87 -19.74 18.21
C SER A 107 0.53 -19.31 17.62
N LEU A 108 -0.39 -20.27 17.43
CA LEU A 108 -1.73 -20.01 16.93
C LEU A 108 -2.52 -19.07 17.84
N LEU A 109 -2.48 -19.31 19.15
CA LEU A 109 -3.18 -18.48 20.14
C LEU A 109 -2.59 -17.07 20.19
N GLN A 110 -1.26 -16.92 20.11
CA GLN A 110 -0.62 -15.61 20.09
C GLN A 110 -0.90 -14.83 18.81
N ALA A 111 -0.83 -15.48 17.65
CA ALA A 111 -1.17 -14.86 16.38
C ALA A 111 -2.64 -14.42 16.34
N ALA A 112 -3.55 -15.29 16.77
CA ALA A 112 -4.97 -14.98 16.83
C ALA A 112 -5.25 -13.85 17.82
N GLY A 113 -4.70 -13.92 19.04
CA GLY A 113 -4.93 -12.90 20.08
C GLY A 113 -4.40 -11.53 19.70
N THR A 114 -3.18 -11.46 19.12
CA THR A 114 -2.59 -10.18 18.68
C THR A 114 -3.33 -9.58 17.49
N ALA A 115 -3.72 -10.40 16.51
CA ALA A 115 -4.50 -9.95 15.36
C ALA A 115 -5.92 -9.54 15.75
N LEU A 116 -6.55 -10.25 16.70
CA LEU A 116 -7.87 -9.90 17.22
C LEU A 116 -7.81 -8.56 17.96
N ALA A 117 -6.85 -8.38 18.87
CA ALA A 117 -6.68 -7.12 19.59
C ALA A 117 -6.42 -5.95 18.63
N GLY A 118 -5.57 -6.16 17.62
CA GLY A 118 -5.34 -5.18 16.56
C GLY A 118 -6.59 -4.89 15.73
N ALA A 119 -7.30 -5.93 15.27
CA ALA A 119 -8.51 -5.77 14.47
C ALA A 119 -9.60 -5.02 15.23
N LEU A 120 -9.83 -5.34 16.51
CA LEU A 120 -10.76 -4.62 17.37
C LEU A 120 -10.35 -3.16 17.59
N ALA A 121 -9.07 -2.89 17.84
CA ALA A 121 -8.56 -1.52 17.88
C ALA A 121 -8.76 -0.79 16.54
N GLY A 122 -8.65 -1.50 15.41
CA GLY A 122 -8.96 -0.98 14.09
C GLY A 122 -10.44 -0.70 13.85
N VAL A 123 -11.35 -1.48 14.44
CA VAL A 123 -12.79 -1.17 14.45
C VAL A 123 -13.03 0.14 15.22
N VAL A 124 -12.37 0.33 16.36
CA VAL A 124 -12.45 1.59 17.11
C VAL A 124 -11.91 2.77 16.27
N LEU A 125 -10.78 2.60 15.60
CA LEU A 125 -10.22 3.62 14.71
C LEU A 125 -11.13 3.91 13.51
N TYR A 126 -11.77 2.88 12.93
CA TYR A 126 -12.77 3.03 11.89
C TYR A 126 -13.92 3.90 12.40
N LEU A 127 -14.55 3.53 13.52
CA LEU A 127 -15.66 4.30 14.09
C LEU A 127 -15.26 5.73 14.48
N ALA A 128 -14.03 5.94 14.95
CA ALA A 128 -13.51 7.27 15.29
C ALA A 128 -13.21 8.15 14.07
N SER A 129 -12.82 7.54 12.94
CA SER A 129 -12.50 8.26 11.70
C SER A 129 -13.70 8.39 10.75
N SER A 130 -14.69 7.52 10.84
CA SER A 130 -15.91 7.54 10.03
C SER A 130 -16.65 8.88 10.03
N PRO A 131 -16.79 9.63 11.15
CA PRO A 131 -17.42 10.95 11.13
C PRO A 131 -16.71 11.96 10.22
N LEU A 132 -15.38 11.90 10.13
CA LEU A 132 -14.62 12.77 9.23
C LEU A 132 -14.84 12.38 7.76
N VAL A 133 -14.92 11.07 7.47
CA VAL A 133 -15.17 10.57 6.11
C VAL A 133 -16.64 10.77 5.72
N ALA A 134 -17.58 10.76 6.66
CA ALA A 134 -19.00 11.03 6.44
C ALA A 134 -19.27 12.48 5.98
N MET A 135 -18.35 13.42 6.25
CA MET A 135 -18.44 14.81 5.78
C MET A 135 -18.11 14.96 4.29
N ILE A 136 -17.53 13.93 3.67
CA ILE A 136 -17.20 13.94 2.25
C ILE A 136 -18.49 13.92 1.44
N ARG A 137 -18.58 14.84 0.47
CA ARG A 137 -19.77 15.05 -0.33
C ARG A 137 -19.73 14.24 -1.61
N PHE A 138 -20.82 13.54 -1.89
CA PHE A 138 -21.14 12.88 -3.15
C PHE A 138 -22.56 13.27 -3.54
N GLN A 139 -22.84 13.51 -4.82
CA GLN A 139 -24.11 14.04 -5.33
C GLN A 139 -24.57 15.33 -4.62
N GLY A 140 -23.62 16.18 -4.23
CA GLY A 140 -23.90 17.44 -3.51
C GLY A 140 -24.23 17.30 -2.03
N ALA A 141 -24.46 16.08 -1.52
CA ALA A 141 -24.80 15.79 -0.13
C ALA A 141 -23.67 15.05 0.60
N PRO A 142 -23.50 15.21 1.92
CA PRO A 142 -22.56 14.40 2.69
C PRO A 142 -23.00 12.93 2.71
N LEU A 143 -22.05 11.99 2.73
CA LEU A 143 -22.30 10.55 2.84
C LEU A 143 -23.12 10.18 4.09
N GLY A 144 -22.96 10.93 5.17
CA GLY A 144 -23.71 10.73 6.41
C GLY A 144 -23.52 9.31 6.97
N ASP A 145 -24.62 8.68 7.38
CA ASP A 145 -24.61 7.37 8.03
C ASP A 145 -24.39 6.20 7.06
N ALA A 146 -24.40 6.45 5.74
CA ALA A 146 -24.23 5.40 4.74
C ALA A 146 -22.83 4.74 4.76
N ILE A 147 -21.85 5.37 5.42
CA ILE A 147 -20.49 4.82 5.58
C ILE A 147 -20.41 3.67 6.59
N TYR A 148 -21.38 3.56 7.50
CA TYR A 148 -21.37 2.55 8.55
C TYR A 148 -21.71 1.18 7.98
N LEU A 149 -20.75 0.25 8.04
CA LEU A 149 -20.98 -1.14 7.65
C LEU A 149 -21.96 -1.79 8.63
N PRO A 150 -22.83 -2.69 8.14
CA PRO A 150 -23.62 -3.51 9.04
C PRO A 150 -22.69 -4.37 9.90
N TRP A 151 -23.10 -4.61 11.15
CA TRP A 151 -22.27 -5.26 12.17
C TRP A 151 -21.69 -6.62 11.72
N TRP A 152 -22.42 -7.37 10.90
CA TRP A 152 -21.98 -8.65 10.35
C TRP A 152 -20.82 -8.51 9.37
N ALA A 153 -20.78 -7.43 8.56
CA ALA A 153 -19.69 -7.18 7.63
C ALA A 153 -18.40 -6.81 8.37
N VAL A 154 -18.53 -6.02 9.46
CA VAL A 154 -17.42 -5.72 10.37
C VAL A 154 -16.91 -7.00 11.02
N ALA A 155 -17.80 -7.87 11.50
CA ALA A 155 -17.43 -9.15 12.10
C ALA A 155 -16.66 -10.05 11.10
N ILE A 156 -17.14 -10.14 9.84
CA ILE A 156 -16.43 -10.89 8.78
C ILE A 156 -15.04 -10.31 8.55
N ALA A 157 -14.89 -8.99 8.46
CA ALA A 157 -13.58 -8.34 8.26
C ALA A 157 -12.60 -8.68 9.39
N VAL A 158 -13.05 -8.63 10.65
CA VAL A 158 -12.25 -9.02 11.82
C VAL A 158 -11.83 -10.49 11.73
N VAL A 159 -12.77 -11.39 11.41
CA VAL A 159 -12.49 -12.83 11.24
C VAL A 159 -11.47 -13.06 10.14
N VAL A 160 -11.60 -12.41 8.99
CA VAL A 160 -10.65 -12.53 7.87
C VAL A 160 -9.25 -12.09 8.29
N ILE A 161 -9.10 -10.98 9.01
CA ILE A 161 -7.80 -10.49 9.48
C ILE A 161 -7.15 -11.47 10.46
N VAL A 162 -7.94 -12.01 11.40
CA VAL A 162 -7.48 -13.03 12.37
C VAL A 162 -7.06 -14.31 11.65
N LEU A 163 -7.86 -14.78 10.68
CA LEU A 163 -7.53 -15.97 9.88
C LEU A 163 -6.25 -15.77 9.07
N LEU A 164 -6.07 -14.60 8.44
CA LEU A 164 -4.84 -14.28 7.71
C LEU A 164 -3.61 -14.29 8.63
N ALA A 165 -3.72 -13.81 9.86
CA ALA A 165 -2.64 -13.86 10.85
C ALA A 165 -2.30 -15.29 11.27
N VAL A 166 -3.32 -16.11 11.52
CA VAL A 166 -3.19 -17.53 11.87
C VAL A 166 -2.54 -18.32 10.73
N ILE A 167 -3.00 -18.13 9.49
CA ILE A 167 -2.43 -18.76 8.29
C ILE A 167 -0.97 -18.33 8.11
N SER A 168 -0.67 -17.05 8.32
CA SER A 168 0.70 -16.52 8.23
C SER A 168 1.63 -17.12 9.29
N SER A 169 1.14 -17.30 10.52
CA SER A 169 1.87 -17.95 11.61
C SER A 169 2.15 -19.43 11.30
N LEU A 170 1.15 -20.16 10.78
CA LEU A 170 1.32 -21.55 10.32
C LEU A 170 2.35 -21.67 9.19
N ALA A 171 2.35 -20.74 8.23
CA ALA A 171 3.34 -20.70 7.16
C ALA A 171 4.75 -20.41 7.69
N GLY A 172 4.89 -19.57 8.71
CA GLY A 172 6.15 -19.30 9.41
C GLY A 172 6.75 -20.57 10.04
N LEU A 173 5.91 -21.37 10.71
CA LEU A 173 6.34 -22.63 11.33
C LEU A 173 6.80 -23.68 10.30
N ARG A 174 6.19 -23.73 9.10
CA ARG A 174 6.60 -24.66 8.03
C ARG A 174 8.02 -24.38 7.52
N LYS A 175 8.44 -23.11 7.48
CA LYS A 175 9.81 -22.72 7.07
C LYS A 175 10.91 -23.16 8.04
N LEU A 176 10.57 -23.45 9.30
CA LEU A 176 11.51 -23.95 10.31
C LEU A 176 11.73 -25.46 10.24
N ILE A 177 10.84 -26.20 9.56
CA ILE A 177 10.88 -27.67 9.48
C ILE A 177 11.40 -28.13 8.11
N ILE A 178 11.24 -27.31 7.08
CA ILE A 178 11.54 -27.68 5.69
C ILE A 178 12.64 -26.75 5.16
N THR A 179 13.81 -27.33 4.89
CA THR A 179 14.97 -26.84 4.13
C THR A 179 15.95 -25.84 4.78
N PRO A 180 16.94 -26.35 5.55
CA PRO A 180 18.24 -25.70 5.75
C PRO A 180 18.97 -25.41 4.41
N LEU A 181 18.64 -26.17 3.35
CA LEU A 181 19.24 -26.05 2.01
C LEU A 181 18.74 -24.83 1.21
N ALA A 182 17.55 -24.29 1.50
CA ALA A 182 16.99 -23.14 0.78
C ALA A 182 17.70 -21.82 1.15
N VAL A 183 18.49 -21.81 2.23
CA VAL A 183 19.29 -20.65 2.67
C VAL A 183 20.65 -20.62 1.96
N ALA A 184 21.21 -21.78 1.61
CA ALA A 184 22.48 -21.89 0.89
C ALA A 184 22.34 -21.53 -0.60
N THR A 185 21.16 -21.73 -1.17
CA THR A 185 20.82 -21.30 -2.53
C THR A 185 20.04 -19.99 -2.51
N ARG A 186 20.70 -18.88 -2.13
CA ARG A 186 20.21 -17.54 -2.50
C ARG A 186 20.33 -17.40 -4.02
N GLN A 187 19.46 -18.06 -4.79
CA GLN A 187 19.30 -17.78 -6.20
C GLN A 187 18.83 -16.33 -6.30
N SER A 188 19.68 -15.50 -6.91
CA SER A 188 19.37 -14.14 -7.30
C SER A 188 17.99 -14.12 -7.97
N VAL A 189 17.08 -13.31 -7.45
CA VAL A 189 15.77 -13.11 -8.09
C VAL A 189 16.05 -12.64 -9.52
N PRO A 190 15.61 -13.37 -10.57
CA PRO A 190 15.89 -12.98 -11.95
C PRO A 190 15.38 -11.56 -12.20
N VAL A 191 16.31 -10.66 -12.56
CA VAL A 191 15.96 -9.33 -13.04
C VAL A 191 15.18 -9.43 -14.35
N PRO A 192 14.27 -8.50 -14.63
CA PRO A 192 13.31 -8.71 -15.71
C PRO A 192 13.93 -8.60 -17.10
N SER A 193 13.45 -9.45 -18.01
CA SER A 193 13.81 -9.44 -19.42
C SER A 193 13.38 -8.13 -20.10
N TRP A 194 14.18 -7.68 -21.06
CA TRP A 194 13.86 -6.57 -21.98
C TRP A 194 12.47 -6.68 -22.63
N ILE A 195 11.97 -7.92 -22.74
CA ILE A 195 10.61 -8.25 -23.18
C ILE A 195 9.55 -7.49 -22.37
N ARG A 196 9.72 -7.29 -21.05
CA ARG A 196 8.75 -6.53 -20.25
C ARG A 196 8.68 -5.06 -20.67
N VAL A 197 9.79 -4.47 -21.12
CA VAL A 197 9.81 -3.08 -21.64
C VAL A 197 9.06 -3.02 -22.96
N LEU A 198 9.30 -3.97 -23.87
CA LEU A 198 8.58 -4.05 -25.15
C LEU A 198 7.08 -4.25 -24.94
N VAL A 199 6.67 -5.16 -24.05
CA VAL A 199 5.26 -5.36 -23.69
C VAL A 199 4.67 -4.08 -23.09
N THR A 200 5.42 -3.36 -22.26
CA THR A 200 4.98 -2.10 -21.67
C THR A 200 4.75 -1.02 -22.72
N LEU A 201 5.74 -0.80 -23.59
CA LEU A 201 5.65 0.18 -24.67
C LEU A 201 4.53 -0.15 -25.66
N GLY A 202 4.43 -1.43 -26.07
CA GLY A 202 3.37 -1.90 -26.97
C GLY A 202 1.98 -1.74 -26.36
N SER A 203 1.83 -2.04 -25.07
CA SER A 203 0.55 -1.88 -24.37
C SER A 203 0.15 -0.42 -24.18
N VAL A 204 1.11 0.47 -23.89
CA VAL A 204 0.87 1.93 -23.83
C VAL A 204 0.46 2.47 -25.19
N ALA A 205 1.12 2.04 -26.28
CA ALA A 205 0.74 2.42 -27.63
C ALA A 205 -0.65 1.90 -28.02
N LEU A 206 -1.00 0.67 -27.63
CA LEU A 206 -2.34 0.11 -27.83
C LEU A 206 -3.40 0.91 -27.07
N LEU A 207 -3.17 1.22 -25.79
CA LEU A 207 -4.09 2.04 -24.99
C LEU A 207 -4.26 3.44 -25.58
N TYR A 208 -3.15 4.07 -25.99
CA TYR A 208 -3.17 5.37 -26.65
C TYR A 208 -4.03 5.32 -27.93
N PHE A 209 -3.86 4.27 -28.75
CA PHE A 209 -4.66 4.07 -29.95
C PHE A 209 -6.16 3.88 -29.64
N VAL A 210 -6.50 3.04 -28.68
CA VAL A 210 -7.89 2.80 -28.26
C VAL A 210 -8.54 4.09 -27.75
N PHE A 211 -7.84 4.85 -26.91
CA PHE A 211 -8.35 6.10 -26.35
C PHE A 211 -8.51 7.21 -27.40
N THR A 212 -7.61 7.26 -28.38
CA THR A 212 -7.73 8.22 -29.50
C THR A 212 -8.96 7.93 -30.36
N ASN A 213 -9.33 6.65 -30.52
CA ASN A 213 -10.44 6.23 -31.39
C ASN A 213 -11.76 5.98 -30.64
N ILE A 214 -11.86 6.37 -29.36
CA ILE A 214 -13.01 6.02 -28.51
C ILE A 214 -14.34 6.56 -29.06
N GLY A 215 -14.34 7.75 -29.67
CA GLY A 215 -15.53 8.36 -30.27
C GLY A 215 -16.04 7.65 -31.54
N VAL A 216 -15.21 6.80 -32.16
CA VAL A 216 -15.60 5.98 -33.32
C VAL A 216 -16.13 4.61 -32.88
N VAL A 217 -15.72 4.12 -31.71
CA VAL A 217 -16.06 2.78 -31.21
C VAL A 217 -17.49 2.74 -30.65
N SER A 218 -17.93 3.77 -29.92
CA SER A 218 -19.29 3.79 -29.36
C SER A 218 -19.69 5.18 -28.83
N GLN A 219 -20.94 5.57 -29.05
CA GLN A 219 -21.56 6.77 -28.44
C GLN A 219 -22.29 6.44 -27.12
N GLU A 220 -22.44 5.16 -26.79
CA GLU A 220 -23.13 4.73 -25.57
C GLU A 220 -22.26 4.98 -24.32
N PHE A 221 -22.83 5.71 -23.36
CA PHE A 221 -22.16 6.11 -22.12
C PHE A 221 -21.62 4.93 -21.30
N GLY A 222 -22.39 3.84 -21.19
CA GLY A 222 -21.97 2.64 -20.46
C GLY A 222 -20.72 1.97 -21.05
N THR A 223 -20.62 1.94 -22.38
CA THR A 223 -19.47 1.39 -23.10
C THR A 223 -18.23 2.26 -22.93
N ILE A 224 -18.38 3.59 -22.91
CA ILE A 224 -17.29 4.54 -22.63
C ILE A 224 -16.73 4.30 -21.22
N ILE A 225 -17.59 4.17 -20.21
CA ILE A 225 -17.16 3.86 -18.84
C ILE A 225 -16.43 2.53 -18.77
N ALA A 226 -16.96 1.48 -19.41
CA ALA A 226 -16.33 0.17 -19.44
C ALA A 226 -14.94 0.21 -20.08
N VAL A 227 -14.78 0.92 -21.21
CA VAL A 227 -13.48 1.11 -21.88
C VAL A 227 -12.51 1.88 -20.99
N ILE A 228 -12.97 2.90 -20.25
CA ILE A 228 -12.14 3.63 -19.29
C ILE A 228 -11.67 2.71 -18.16
N ILE A 229 -12.58 1.96 -17.52
CA ILE A 229 -12.24 1.04 -16.41
C ILE A 229 -11.26 -0.04 -16.88
N LEU A 230 -11.53 -0.67 -18.02
CA LEU A 230 -10.67 -1.72 -18.58
C LEU A 230 -9.31 -1.17 -19.00
N GLY A 231 -9.29 -0.01 -19.65
CA GLY A 231 -8.05 0.67 -20.05
C GLY A 231 -7.20 1.07 -18.84
N PHE A 232 -7.82 1.56 -17.77
CA PHE A 232 -7.16 1.82 -16.50
C PHE A 232 -6.57 0.57 -15.87
N GLY A 233 -7.38 -0.49 -15.74
CA GLY A 233 -6.97 -1.76 -15.15
C GLY A 233 -5.80 -2.38 -15.93
N PHE A 234 -5.88 -2.36 -17.26
CA PHE A 234 -4.82 -2.83 -18.13
C PHE A 234 -3.55 -1.98 -18.02
N GLY A 235 -3.69 -0.65 -18.01
CA GLY A 235 -2.57 0.28 -17.80
C GLY A 235 -1.83 0.00 -16.48
N LEU A 236 -2.55 -0.18 -15.38
CA LEU A 236 -1.98 -0.54 -14.08
C LEU A 236 -1.29 -1.90 -14.06
N LEU A 237 -1.84 -2.89 -14.76
CA LEU A 237 -1.26 -4.23 -14.86
C LEU A 237 0.08 -4.17 -15.60
N VAL A 238 0.09 -3.51 -16.75
CA VAL A 238 1.28 -3.28 -17.58
C VAL A 238 2.35 -2.53 -16.79
N LEU A 239 1.96 -1.49 -16.09
CA LEU A 239 2.85 -0.70 -15.27
C LEU A 239 3.42 -1.52 -14.08
N ASN A 240 2.62 -2.36 -13.43
CA ASN A 240 3.13 -3.29 -12.41
C ASN A 240 4.12 -4.33 -12.97
N LEU A 241 3.94 -4.75 -14.23
CA LEU A 241 4.87 -5.64 -14.92
C LEU A 241 6.22 -4.96 -15.18
N ALA A 242 6.21 -3.66 -15.50
CA ALA A 242 7.38 -2.81 -15.75
C ALA A 242 8.13 -2.42 -14.47
N GLY A 243 7.43 -2.34 -13.34
CA GLY A 243 7.93 -1.78 -12.09
C GLY A 243 9.25 -2.35 -11.58
N PRO A 244 9.40 -3.69 -11.41
CA PRO A 244 10.67 -4.28 -10.96
C PRO A 244 11.84 -3.99 -11.91
N TRP A 245 11.57 -3.85 -13.21
CA TRP A 245 12.58 -3.52 -14.21
C TRP A 245 13.03 -2.07 -14.06
N LEU A 246 12.07 -1.15 -13.89
CA LEU A 246 12.34 0.26 -13.64
C LEU A 246 13.21 0.43 -12.39
N VAL A 247 12.85 -0.23 -11.29
CA VAL A 247 13.61 -0.19 -10.03
C VAL A 247 15.02 -0.76 -10.21
N ALA A 248 15.18 -1.87 -10.91
CA ALA A 248 16.49 -2.47 -11.18
C ALA A 248 17.37 -1.55 -12.04
N THR A 249 16.82 -0.95 -13.09
CA THR A 249 17.55 -0.03 -13.99
C THR A 249 17.97 1.24 -13.26
N VAL A 250 17.08 1.83 -12.47
CA VAL A 250 17.38 2.98 -11.62
C VAL A 250 18.45 2.62 -10.59
N GLY A 251 18.34 1.46 -9.92
CA GLY A 251 19.32 0.98 -8.96
C GLY A 251 20.71 0.84 -9.58
N ARG A 252 20.82 0.24 -10.78
CA ARG A 252 22.08 0.11 -11.53
C ARG A 252 22.66 1.46 -11.93
N SER A 253 21.82 2.39 -12.40
CA SER A 253 22.24 3.74 -12.76
C SER A 253 22.76 4.52 -11.56
N LYS A 254 22.05 4.45 -10.42
CA LYS A 254 22.48 5.07 -9.16
C LYS A 254 23.75 4.43 -8.60
N LEU A 255 23.92 3.11 -8.72
CA LEU A 255 25.15 2.44 -8.32
C LEU A 255 26.36 2.94 -9.12
N LYS A 256 26.23 3.08 -10.44
CA LYS A 256 27.31 3.61 -11.31
C LYS A 256 27.68 5.06 -11.00
N LYS A 257 26.72 5.87 -10.53
CA LYS A 257 26.90 7.31 -10.24
C LYS A 257 27.14 7.60 -8.75
N ALA A 258 27.26 6.58 -7.91
CA ALA A 258 27.35 6.77 -6.47
C ALA A 258 28.76 7.23 -6.07
N VAL A 259 28.83 8.41 -5.45
CA VAL A 259 30.08 9.01 -4.97
C VAL A 259 30.17 8.91 -3.44
N LYS A 260 29.02 9.02 -2.76
CA LYS A 260 28.94 9.00 -1.29
C LYS A 260 28.64 7.59 -0.74
N PRO A 261 29.12 7.23 0.48
CA PRO A 261 28.89 5.91 1.07
C PRO A 261 27.41 5.52 1.17
N GLU A 262 26.54 6.47 1.55
CA GLU A 262 25.11 6.19 1.69
C GLU A 262 24.41 5.96 0.34
N GLN A 263 24.94 6.53 -0.75
CA GLN A 263 24.42 6.30 -2.10
C GLN A 263 24.79 4.89 -2.59
N LEU A 264 26.04 4.47 -2.34
CA LEU A 264 26.52 3.12 -2.67
C LEU A 264 25.71 2.08 -1.91
N LEU A 265 25.53 2.28 -0.60
CA LEU A 265 24.79 1.36 0.25
C LEU A 265 23.30 1.28 -0.15
N ALA A 266 22.66 2.43 -0.39
CA ALA A 266 21.27 2.47 -0.84
C ALA A 266 21.06 1.76 -2.18
N ALA A 267 21.96 1.99 -3.16
CA ALA A 267 21.87 1.35 -4.46
C ALA A 267 22.06 -0.18 -4.37
N ARG A 268 22.98 -0.65 -3.51
CA ARG A 268 23.16 -2.09 -3.26
C ARG A 268 21.96 -2.72 -2.54
N MET A 269 21.35 -2.02 -1.59
CA MET A 269 20.11 -2.48 -0.93
C MET A 269 18.96 -2.65 -1.93
N ILE A 270 18.77 -1.71 -2.86
CA ILE A 270 17.75 -1.81 -3.91
C ILE A 270 18.02 -3.01 -4.85
N LEU A 271 19.29 -3.21 -5.21
CA LEU A 271 19.70 -4.26 -6.14
C LEU A 271 19.75 -5.66 -5.54
N GLU A 272 19.72 -5.80 -4.20
CA GLU A 272 19.61 -7.10 -3.52
C GLU A 272 18.32 -7.82 -3.92
N ASN A 273 17.19 -7.11 -3.98
CA ASN A 273 15.92 -7.61 -4.49
C ASN A 273 15.04 -6.49 -5.09
N PRO A 274 15.17 -6.21 -6.40
CA PRO A 274 14.39 -5.16 -7.05
C PRO A 274 12.88 -5.42 -7.06
N GLY A 275 12.45 -6.68 -7.10
CA GLY A 275 11.03 -7.04 -7.08
C GLY A 275 10.37 -6.77 -5.73
N GLU A 276 11.06 -7.08 -4.63
CA GLU A 276 10.59 -6.72 -3.29
C GLU A 276 10.61 -5.20 -3.08
N SER A 277 11.66 -4.52 -3.55
CA SER A 277 11.75 -3.06 -3.53
C SER A 277 10.61 -2.39 -4.31
N TRP A 278 10.26 -2.92 -5.49
CA TRP A 278 9.11 -2.46 -6.26
C TRP A 278 7.80 -2.63 -5.48
N ARG A 279 7.55 -3.82 -4.93
CA ARG A 279 6.29 -4.10 -4.21
C ARG A 279 6.10 -3.20 -2.98
N GLN A 280 7.19 -2.75 -2.35
CA GLN A 280 7.12 -1.79 -1.24
C GLN A 280 6.65 -0.39 -1.66
N VAL A 281 6.86 -0.01 -2.93
CA VAL A 281 6.55 1.33 -3.45
C VAL A 281 5.49 1.34 -4.56
N SER A 282 4.99 0.17 -4.98
CA SER A 282 4.04 0.06 -6.09
C SER A 282 2.75 0.85 -5.86
N GLY A 283 2.30 0.94 -4.60
CA GLY A 283 1.16 1.79 -4.22
C GLY A 283 1.38 3.27 -4.57
N VAL A 284 2.60 3.81 -4.44
CA VAL A 284 2.93 5.18 -4.84
C VAL A 284 2.80 5.37 -6.35
N ALA A 285 3.21 4.36 -7.11
CA ALA A 285 3.15 4.37 -8.56
C ALA A 285 1.70 4.30 -9.05
N MET A 286 0.90 3.40 -8.46
CA MET A 286 -0.53 3.26 -8.71
C MET A 286 -1.27 4.55 -8.35
N ALA A 287 -0.96 5.14 -7.20
CA ALA A 287 -1.49 6.44 -6.79
C ALA A 287 -1.17 7.49 -7.87
N SER A 288 0.09 7.65 -8.25
CA SER A 288 0.50 8.65 -9.26
C SER A 288 -0.21 8.45 -10.61
N PHE A 289 -0.39 7.19 -11.03
CA PHE A 289 -1.16 6.85 -12.23
C PHE A 289 -2.63 7.25 -12.09
N VAL A 290 -3.31 6.81 -11.02
CA VAL A 290 -4.73 7.13 -10.79
C VAL A 290 -4.95 8.63 -10.60
N ALA A 291 -4.01 9.34 -9.98
CA ALA A 291 -3.99 10.79 -9.87
C ALA A 291 -4.09 11.46 -11.24
N VAL A 292 -3.17 11.12 -12.15
CA VAL A 292 -3.09 11.76 -13.46
C VAL A 292 -4.25 11.32 -14.34
N VAL A 293 -4.50 10.02 -14.46
CA VAL A 293 -5.52 9.52 -15.38
C VAL A 293 -6.92 9.85 -14.85
N GLY A 294 -7.18 9.64 -13.56
CA GLY A 294 -8.47 9.89 -12.94
C GLY A 294 -8.78 11.39 -12.83
N GLY A 295 -7.80 12.20 -12.44
CA GLY A 295 -7.95 13.65 -12.39
C GLY A 295 -8.19 14.28 -13.76
N SER A 296 -7.51 13.78 -14.80
CA SER A 296 -7.72 14.25 -16.17
C SER A 296 -9.05 13.79 -16.76
N GLY A 297 -9.48 12.56 -16.47
CA GLY A 297 -10.81 12.07 -16.84
C GLY A 297 -11.94 12.89 -16.23
N ALA A 298 -11.83 13.22 -14.93
CA ALA A 298 -12.76 14.12 -14.25
C ALA A 298 -12.77 15.53 -14.89
N ALA A 299 -11.59 16.07 -15.21
CA ALA A 299 -11.46 17.37 -15.85
C ALA A 299 -12.14 17.39 -17.23
N LEU A 300 -12.01 16.34 -18.03
CA LEU A 300 -12.67 16.22 -19.33
C LEU A 300 -14.19 16.20 -19.25
N MET A 301 -14.74 15.35 -18.37
CA MET A 301 -16.19 15.27 -18.20
C MET A 301 -16.78 16.63 -17.79
N SER A 302 -16.05 17.36 -16.96
CA SER A 302 -16.44 18.71 -16.53
C SER A 302 -16.31 19.80 -17.61
N MET A 303 -15.77 19.50 -18.80
CA MET A 303 -15.76 20.39 -19.96
C MET A 303 -16.88 20.09 -20.96
N GLY A 304 -17.29 18.82 -21.05
CA GLY A 304 -18.39 18.39 -21.93
C GLY A 304 -19.78 18.78 -21.41
N ASN A 305 -19.94 18.98 -20.10
CA ASN A 305 -21.18 19.47 -19.47
C ASN A 305 -21.38 20.98 -19.68
N GLY A 306 -21.41 21.41 -20.94
CA GLY A 306 -21.72 22.79 -21.33
C GLY A 306 -23.15 23.17 -20.96
N GLN A 307 -23.29 24.09 -20.01
CA GLN A 307 -24.38 25.03 -19.77
C GLN A 307 -25.80 24.55 -19.41
N GLU A 308 -26.21 23.31 -19.65
CA GLU A 308 -27.52 22.82 -19.18
C GLU A 308 -27.38 21.94 -17.93
N SER A 309 -27.60 22.54 -16.75
CA SER A 309 -27.76 21.77 -15.52
C SER A 309 -29.06 20.99 -15.62
N THR A 310 -28.96 19.67 -15.81
CA THR A 310 -30.12 18.78 -15.91
C THR A 310 -30.78 18.55 -14.54
N GLY A 311 -30.18 19.04 -13.44
CA GLY A 311 -30.67 18.86 -12.08
C GLY A 311 -30.61 17.41 -11.61
N THR A 312 -29.95 16.54 -12.38
CA THR A 312 -29.83 15.10 -12.14
C THR A 312 -28.49 14.80 -11.47
N TRP A 313 -28.34 13.61 -10.87
CA TRP A 313 -27.08 13.12 -10.27
C TRP A 313 -25.86 13.20 -11.22
N PHE A 314 -26.09 13.26 -12.53
CA PHE A 314 -25.05 13.36 -13.57
C PHE A 314 -24.25 14.67 -13.48
N ASP A 315 -24.88 15.77 -13.04
CA ASP A 315 -24.23 17.08 -12.91
C ASP A 315 -23.08 17.03 -11.88
N TYR A 316 -23.22 16.19 -10.85
CA TYR A 316 -22.22 16.02 -9.78
C TYR A 316 -21.11 15.02 -10.12
N LEU A 317 -21.32 14.16 -11.12
CA LEU A 317 -20.42 13.04 -11.43
C LEU A 317 -18.95 13.46 -11.67
N PRO A 318 -18.63 14.54 -12.40
CA PRO A 318 -17.23 14.94 -12.60
C PRO A 318 -16.52 15.32 -11.30
N GLN A 319 -17.22 16.00 -10.39
CA GLN A 319 -16.68 16.39 -9.08
C GLN A 319 -16.54 15.17 -8.16
N ASP A 320 -17.50 14.26 -8.20
CA ASP A 320 -17.48 13.03 -7.41
C ASP A 320 -16.36 12.08 -7.84
N ILE A 321 -16.07 11.99 -9.15
CA ILE A 321 -14.92 11.22 -9.66
C ILE A 321 -13.62 11.82 -9.12
N LEU A 322 -13.45 13.15 -9.15
CA LEU A 322 -12.27 13.80 -8.60
C LEU A 322 -12.14 13.52 -7.10
N THR A 323 -13.24 13.62 -6.35
CA THR A 323 -13.28 13.30 -4.91
C THR A 323 -12.88 11.85 -4.65
N GLY A 324 -13.40 10.90 -5.42
CA GLY A 324 -13.05 9.48 -5.35
C GLY A 324 -11.58 9.22 -5.66
N VAL A 325 -11.02 9.89 -6.67
CA VAL A 325 -9.59 9.82 -7.01
C VAL A 325 -8.73 10.34 -5.86
N LEU A 326 -9.04 11.52 -5.30
CA LEU A 326 -8.30 12.08 -4.17
C LEU A 326 -8.37 11.19 -2.92
N LEU A 327 -9.56 10.66 -2.61
CA LEU A 327 -9.75 9.73 -1.49
C LEU A 327 -8.91 8.47 -1.67
N THR A 328 -8.90 7.92 -2.89
CA THR A 328 -8.07 6.75 -3.23
C THR A 328 -6.57 7.05 -3.09
N LEU A 329 -6.10 8.24 -3.50
CA LEU A 329 -4.72 8.68 -3.30
C LEU A 329 -4.37 8.75 -1.81
N VAL A 330 -5.20 9.42 -1.01
CA VAL A 330 -4.97 9.59 0.42
C VAL A 330 -4.86 8.23 1.10
N ILE A 331 -5.82 7.33 0.88
CA ILE A 331 -5.80 5.99 1.48
C ILE A 331 -4.57 5.21 1.02
N THR A 332 -4.22 5.28 -0.26
CA THR A 332 -3.03 4.61 -0.80
C THR A 332 -1.75 5.11 -0.16
N PHE A 333 -1.56 6.43 -0.06
CA PHE A 333 -0.38 7.02 0.56
C PHE A 333 -0.28 6.70 2.06
N VAL A 334 -1.41 6.71 2.77
CA VAL A 334 -1.47 6.30 4.17
C VAL A 334 -1.08 4.83 4.33
N CYS A 335 -1.59 3.93 3.48
CA CYS A 335 -1.24 2.52 3.50
C CYS A 335 0.25 2.29 3.20
N VAL A 336 0.80 2.98 2.20
CA VAL A 336 2.23 2.90 1.85
C VAL A 336 3.09 3.44 2.99
N ALA A 337 2.74 4.59 3.57
CA ALA A 337 3.46 5.20 4.68
C ALA A 337 3.48 4.28 5.91
N ALA A 338 2.32 3.69 6.26
CA ALA A 338 2.22 2.74 7.36
C ALA A 338 3.05 1.48 7.10
N SER A 339 2.94 0.90 5.90
CA SER A 339 3.70 -0.31 5.52
C SER A 339 5.21 -0.07 5.49
N ALA A 340 5.63 1.09 4.98
CA ALA A 340 7.02 1.53 5.00
C ALA A 340 7.51 1.69 6.44
N SER A 341 6.76 2.38 7.31
CA SER A 341 7.11 2.53 8.73
C SER A 341 7.27 1.18 9.45
N ILE A 342 6.32 0.25 9.26
CA ILE A 342 6.34 -1.08 9.86
C ILE A 342 7.57 -1.87 9.38
N SER A 343 7.75 -1.96 8.06
CA SER A 343 8.86 -2.70 7.44
C SER A 343 10.21 -2.10 7.83
N GLN A 344 10.25 -0.78 7.94
CA GLN A 344 11.47 -0.04 8.22
C GLN A 344 11.85 -0.11 9.70
N SER A 345 10.86 -0.13 10.60
CA SER A 345 11.07 -0.40 12.03
C SER A 345 11.54 -1.83 12.26
N ALA A 346 10.87 -2.82 11.65
CA ALA A 346 11.23 -4.23 11.74
C ALA A 346 12.68 -4.48 11.29
N SER A 347 13.05 -3.98 10.11
CA SER A 347 14.41 -4.13 9.57
C SER A 347 15.49 -3.44 10.42
N THR A 348 15.13 -2.40 11.16
CA THR A 348 16.08 -1.73 12.09
C THR A 348 16.34 -2.58 13.31
N LEU A 349 15.27 -3.11 13.89
CA LEU A 349 15.36 -3.98 15.06
C LEU A 349 16.11 -5.28 14.73
N ASP A 350 15.95 -5.80 13.51
CA ASP A 350 16.63 -7.02 13.08
C ASP A 350 18.11 -6.82 12.76
N ARG A 351 18.52 -5.59 12.42
CA ARG A 351 19.91 -5.23 12.12
C ARG A 351 20.56 -4.42 13.25
N ALA A 352 19.97 -4.43 14.44
CA ALA A 352 20.43 -3.64 15.58
C ALA A 352 21.92 -3.89 15.90
N ASP A 353 22.29 -5.16 16.07
CA ASP A 353 23.67 -5.55 16.39
C ASP A 353 24.65 -5.20 15.27
N LEU A 354 24.20 -5.29 14.01
CA LEU A 354 24.97 -4.87 12.84
C LEU A 354 25.20 -3.35 12.84
N TYR A 355 24.17 -2.55 13.13
CA TYR A 355 24.30 -1.10 13.18
C TYR A 355 25.18 -0.64 14.34
N ASP A 356 25.11 -1.31 15.49
CA ASP A 356 26.00 -1.05 16.61
C ASP A 356 27.46 -1.43 16.29
N GLY A 357 27.68 -2.61 15.68
CA GLY A 357 29.00 -3.03 15.23
C GLY A 357 29.60 -2.08 14.18
N LEU A 358 28.82 -1.65 13.19
CA LEU A 358 29.26 -0.65 12.20
C LEU A 358 29.55 0.70 12.84
N HIS A 359 28.77 1.09 13.85
CA HIS A 359 29.03 2.32 14.59
C HIS A 359 30.36 2.28 15.34
N LYS A 360 30.65 1.16 16.01
CA LYS A 360 31.95 0.91 16.67
C LYS A 360 33.12 0.91 15.69
N LEU A 361 32.90 0.52 14.44
CA LEU A 361 33.88 0.59 13.34
C LEU A 361 34.00 2.00 12.71
N GLY A 362 33.30 3.01 13.25
CA GLY A 362 33.40 4.41 12.81
C GLY A 362 32.32 4.88 11.84
N MET A 363 31.33 4.05 11.50
CA MET A 363 30.22 4.48 10.63
C MET A 363 29.17 5.28 11.44
N GLY A 364 28.92 6.53 11.06
CA GLY A 364 27.87 7.34 11.71
C GLY A 364 26.45 6.78 11.47
N TYR A 365 25.59 6.83 12.49
CA TYR A 365 24.16 6.48 12.36
C TYR A 365 23.44 7.28 11.27
N GLU A 366 23.90 8.50 11.00
CA GLU A 366 23.35 9.36 9.95
C GLU A 366 23.57 8.79 8.55
N VAL A 367 24.75 8.22 8.28
CA VAL A 367 25.08 7.58 6.99
C VAL A 367 24.22 6.34 6.78
N MET A 368 24.09 5.51 7.82
CA MET A 368 23.24 4.31 7.79
C MET A 368 21.75 4.66 7.60
N ASN A 369 21.27 5.69 8.30
CA ASN A 369 19.89 6.14 8.18
C ASN A 369 19.60 6.80 6.81
N ALA A 370 20.56 7.57 6.29
CA ALA A 370 20.46 8.16 4.96
C ALA A 370 20.42 7.09 3.87
N ALA A 371 21.21 6.01 4.01
CA ALA A 371 21.18 4.89 3.08
C ALA A 371 19.81 4.18 3.06
N ARG A 372 19.25 3.87 4.22
CA ARG A 372 17.90 3.27 4.36
C ARG A 372 16.81 4.17 3.75
N THR A 373 16.86 5.46 4.07
CA THR A 373 15.88 6.41 3.54
C THR A 373 15.98 6.49 2.02
N LYS A 374 17.20 6.54 1.47
CA LYS A 374 17.43 6.56 0.02
C LYS A 374 17.01 5.25 -0.65
N SER A 375 17.18 4.09 -0.01
CA SER A 375 16.78 2.80 -0.59
C SER A 375 15.27 2.68 -0.79
N LEU A 376 14.46 3.40 0.00
CA LEU A 376 13.00 3.47 -0.18
C LEU A 376 12.57 4.65 -1.07
N MET A 377 13.15 5.83 -0.86
CA MET A 377 12.74 7.04 -1.56
C MET A 377 13.15 7.08 -3.03
N ILE A 378 14.30 6.50 -3.40
CA ILE A 378 14.72 6.46 -4.80
C ILE A 378 13.70 5.66 -5.63
N PRO A 379 13.36 4.39 -5.29
CA PRO A 379 12.31 3.66 -6.00
C PRO A 379 10.98 4.39 -6.00
N ALA A 380 10.51 4.91 -4.85
CA ALA A 380 9.23 5.61 -4.74
C ALA A 380 9.13 6.84 -5.65
N LEU A 381 10.15 7.70 -5.66
CA LEU A 381 10.20 8.89 -6.51
C LEU A 381 10.27 8.51 -7.98
N THR A 382 11.11 7.53 -8.34
CA THR A 382 11.21 7.11 -9.75
C THR A 382 9.95 6.44 -10.25
N ALA A 383 9.26 5.68 -9.41
CA ALA A 383 7.98 5.08 -9.73
C ALA A 383 6.91 6.15 -9.90
N SER A 384 6.82 7.10 -8.97
CA SER A 384 5.87 8.21 -9.01
C SER A 384 6.04 9.06 -10.28
N ILE A 385 7.27 9.57 -10.52
CA ILE A 385 7.57 10.43 -11.67
C ILE A 385 7.42 9.65 -12.98
N GLY A 386 7.99 8.45 -13.05
CA GLY A 386 7.93 7.63 -14.26
C GLY A 386 6.50 7.31 -14.67
N PHE A 387 5.64 6.98 -13.71
CA PHE A 387 4.26 6.59 -13.97
C PHE A 387 3.38 7.80 -14.21
N ALA A 388 3.60 8.91 -13.50
CA ALA A 388 2.94 10.17 -13.80
C ALA A 388 3.21 10.59 -15.26
N ASN A 389 4.47 10.54 -15.71
CA ASN A 389 4.83 10.86 -17.09
C ASN A 389 4.19 9.89 -18.09
N ALA A 390 4.25 8.58 -17.83
CA ALA A 390 3.60 7.58 -18.69
C ALA A 390 2.07 7.80 -18.77
N SER A 391 1.46 8.21 -17.66
CA SER A 391 0.03 8.53 -17.58
C SER A 391 -0.31 9.78 -18.39
N VAL A 392 0.51 10.83 -18.30
CA VAL A 392 0.31 12.06 -19.10
C VAL A 392 0.34 11.73 -20.59
N VAL A 393 1.30 10.90 -21.03
CA VAL A 393 1.39 10.46 -22.44
C VAL A 393 0.14 9.68 -22.86
N LEU A 394 -0.33 8.76 -22.02
CA LEU A 394 -1.50 7.93 -22.28
C LEU A 394 -2.80 8.75 -22.33
N VAL A 395 -2.88 9.81 -21.53
CA VAL A 395 -4.05 10.67 -21.44
C VAL A 395 -4.05 11.80 -22.45
N LEU A 396 -2.92 12.12 -23.08
CA LEU A 396 -2.76 13.23 -24.02
C LEU A 396 -3.86 13.29 -25.11
N PRO A 397 -4.29 12.18 -25.74
CA PRO A 397 -5.36 12.19 -26.75
C PRO A 397 -6.73 12.55 -26.18
N LEU A 398 -7.00 12.10 -24.97
CA LEU A 398 -8.26 12.33 -24.27
C LEU A 398 -8.29 13.74 -23.69
N ALA A 399 -7.27 14.09 -22.90
CA ALA A 399 -7.30 15.23 -21.98
C ALA A 399 -6.24 16.29 -22.22
N GLY A 400 -5.45 16.22 -23.32
CA GLY A 400 -4.39 17.18 -23.60
C GLY A 400 -4.86 18.64 -23.54
N VAL A 401 -6.07 18.90 -24.02
CA VAL A 401 -6.70 20.22 -23.96
C VAL A 401 -7.27 20.53 -22.56
N ALA A 402 -7.85 19.54 -21.87
CA ALA A 402 -8.43 19.71 -20.54
C ALA A 402 -7.40 20.00 -19.45
N VAL A 403 -6.22 19.39 -19.53
CA VAL A 403 -5.08 19.62 -18.64
C VAL A 403 -4.58 21.07 -18.74
N LEU A 404 -4.66 21.68 -19.92
CA LEU A 404 -4.27 23.08 -20.14
C LEU A 404 -5.34 24.06 -19.66
N ILE A 405 -6.63 23.71 -19.77
CA ILE A 405 -7.75 24.62 -19.47
C ILE A 405 -8.15 24.61 -17.99
N LYS A 406 -7.94 23.50 -17.25
CA LYS A 406 -8.20 23.41 -15.80
C LYS A 406 -6.93 23.24 -14.97
N PRO A 407 -6.09 24.29 -14.84
CA PRO A 407 -4.80 24.22 -14.14
C PRO A 407 -4.96 23.87 -12.64
N LEU A 408 -6.10 24.22 -12.04
CA LEU A 408 -6.36 23.99 -10.62
C LEU A 408 -6.45 22.48 -10.30
N THR A 409 -7.13 21.69 -11.15
CA THR A 409 -7.24 20.23 -10.95
C THR A 409 -5.87 19.55 -11.03
N VAL A 410 -5.05 19.96 -12.00
CA VAL A 410 -3.68 19.45 -12.17
C VAL A 410 -2.83 19.79 -10.96
N LEU A 411 -2.92 21.03 -10.47
CA LEU A 411 -2.18 21.48 -9.30
C LEU A 411 -2.58 20.72 -8.02
N VAL A 412 -3.87 20.47 -7.80
CA VAL A 412 -4.37 19.68 -6.66
C VAL A 412 -3.82 18.25 -6.72
N VAL A 413 -3.82 17.62 -7.89
CA VAL A 413 -3.28 16.27 -8.09
C VAL A 413 -1.78 16.22 -7.81
N ILE A 414 -1.01 17.17 -8.32
CA ILE A 414 0.44 17.27 -8.06
C ILE A 414 0.69 17.47 -6.56
N LEU A 415 -0.04 18.39 -5.92
CA LEU A 415 0.07 18.66 -4.49
C LEU A 415 -0.23 17.40 -3.67
N ALA A 416 -1.28 16.66 -4.00
CA ALA A 416 -1.65 15.42 -3.32
C ALA A 416 -0.55 14.36 -3.40
N VAL A 417 0.08 14.19 -4.58
CA VAL A 417 1.20 13.27 -4.77
C VAL A 417 2.44 13.72 -3.96
N VAL A 418 2.76 15.01 -3.99
CA VAL A 418 3.89 15.58 -3.23
C VAL A 418 3.67 15.40 -1.72
N LEU A 419 2.48 15.73 -1.21
CA LEU A 419 2.12 15.54 0.19
C LEU A 419 2.18 14.07 0.59
N GLY A 420 1.71 13.16 -0.27
CA GLY A 420 1.83 11.73 -0.08
C GLY A 420 3.28 11.24 0.03
N LEU A 421 4.17 11.74 -0.83
CA LEU A 421 5.60 11.43 -0.76
C LEU A 421 6.25 11.99 0.52
N VAL A 422 5.87 13.19 0.94
CA VAL A 422 6.31 13.79 2.21
C VAL A 422 5.83 12.95 3.40
N LEU A 423 4.58 12.46 3.38
CA LEU A 423 4.03 11.58 4.40
C LEU A 423 4.85 10.29 4.51
N ILE A 424 5.20 9.65 3.39
CA ILE A 424 6.05 8.45 3.40
C ILE A 424 7.44 8.77 3.97
N ARG A 425 8.02 9.91 3.57
CA ARG A 425 9.33 10.36 4.07
C ARG A 425 9.31 10.61 5.59
N ALA A 426 8.23 11.17 6.11
CA ALA A 426 7.99 11.40 7.52
C ALA A 426 7.79 10.06 8.27
N ALA A 427 7.01 9.14 7.72
CA ALA A 427 6.77 7.82 8.30
C ALA A 427 8.08 7.00 8.44
N ILE A 428 8.97 7.07 7.44
CA ILE A 428 10.30 6.43 7.51
C ILE A 428 11.16 6.99 8.65
N SER A 429 10.98 8.26 9.01
CA SER A 429 11.77 8.90 10.07
C SER A 429 11.48 8.36 11.47
N VAL A 430 10.31 7.73 11.67
CA VAL A 430 9.95 7.06 12.93
C VAL A 430 10.93 5.93 13.25
N ALA A 431 11.41 5.23 12.23
CA ALA A 431 12.34 4.11 12.38
C ALA A 431 13.82 4.54 12.45
N ASN A 432 14.13 5.69 13.06
CA ASN A 432 15.50 6.18 13.14
C ASN A 432 16.35 5.28 14.07
N PRO A 433 17.49 4.70 13.60
CA PRO A 433 18.29 3.79 14.41
C PRO A 433 18.82 4.44 15.68
N ARG A 434 19.15 5.73 15.63
CA ARG A 434 19.63 6.47 16.81
C ARG A 434 18.59 6.51 17.93
N ARG A 435 17.30 6.63 17.60
CA ARG A 435 16.21 6.66 18.59
C ARG A 435 15.91 5.26 19.11
N LEU A 436 15.80 4.28 18.20
CA LEU A 436 15.42 2.91 18.56
C LEU A 436 16.52 2.12 19.28
N LEU A 437 17.80 2.46 19.09
CA LEU A 437 18.92 1.78 19.73
C LEU A 437 19.38 2.47 21.02
N ALA A 438 19.15 3.77 21.17
CA ALA A 438 19.46 4.50 22.40
C ALA A 438 18.62 4.05 23.60
N GLU A 439 17.42 3.49 23.38
CA GLU A 439 16.56 2.94 24.45
C GLU A 439 17.04 1.59 25.01
N ARG A 440 18.14 1.02 24.48
CA ARG A 440 18.68 -0.29 24.93
C ARG A 440 19.96 -0.20 25.77
N VAL A 441 20.52 1.00 25.91
CA VAL A 441 21.63 1.29 26.83
C VAL A 441 21.04 1.96 28.05
#